data_AF-A0A7C6E700-F1
#
_entry.id   AF-A0A7C6E700-F1
#
_cell.length_a   1.000
_cell.length_b   1.000
_cell.length_c   1.000
_cell.angle_alpha   90.00
_cell.angle_beta   90.00
_cell.angle_gamma   90.00
#
_symmetry.space_group_name_H-M   'P 1'
#
loop_
_entity.id
_entity.type
_entity.pdbx_description
1 polymer ?
#
loop_
_entity_poly.entity_id
_entity_poly.type
_entity_poly.pdbx_seq_one_letter_code
_entity_poly.pdbx_strand_id
1 'polypeptide(L)' 'MKPGVHMLIVHPGYLDEELRAAITGPVTTAAQRDSDRRVFLAPETRQLIRELGIQLVGWQDVVRGQR' A
#
# COMPACT_ATOMS: atom_id res chain seq x y z
N MET A 1 -15.83 -5.75 -0.61
CA MET A 1 -15.56 -5.49 -2.05
C MET A 1 -16.11 -6.66 -2.85
N LYS A 2 -16.60 -6.44 -4.09
CA LYS A 2 -17.02 -7.54 -4.97
C LYS A 2 -15.78 -8.20 -5.60
N PRO A 3 -15.84 -9.47 -6.04
CA PRO A 3 -14.77 -10.09 -6.82
C PRO A 3 -14.39 -9.25 -8.05
N GLY A 4 -13.10 -9.15 -8.34
CA GLY A 4 -12.56 -8.36 -9.46
C GLY A 4 -11.15 -7.83 -9.18
N VAL A 5 -10.63 -7.05 -10.13
CA VAL A 5 -9.35 -6.35 -9.98
C VAL A 5 -9.59 -5.00 -9.32
N HIS A 6 -8.88 -4.75 -8.22
CA HIS A 6 -8.93 -3.49 -7.48
C HIS A 6 -7.52 -2.95 -7.31
N MET A 7 -7.37 -1.63 -7.29
CA MET A 7 -6.10 -0.97 -7.06
C MET A 7 -6.17 -0.17 -5.76
N LEU A 8 -5.18 -0.39 -4.90
CA LEU A 8 -4.94 0.43 -3.72
C LEU A 8 -3.55 1.05 -3.84
N ILE A 9 -3.48 2.38 -3.78
CA ILE A 9 -2.23 3.13 -3.82
C ILE A 9 -1.85 3.49 -2.38
N VAL A 10 -0.59 3.21 -2.02
CA VAL A 10 -0.02 3.49 -0.70
C VAL A 10 1.24 4.33 -0.86
N HIS A 11 1.58 5.12 0.16
CA HIS A 11 2.72 6.03 0.16
C HIS A 11 3.70 5.72 1.30
N PRO A 12 4.29 4.51 1.35
CA PRO A 12 5.17 4.12 2.46
C PRO A 12 6.43 4.98 2.50
N GLY A 13 6.78 5.49 3.68
CA GLY A 13 8.03 6.20 3.93
C GLY A 13 8.50 6.03 5.38
N TYR A 14 9.77 6.30 5.66
CA TYR A 14 10.26 6.34 7.04
C TYR A 14 10.01 7.73 7.63
N LEU A 15 9.54 7.81 8.88
CA LEU A 15 9.34 9.09 9.55
C LEU A 15 10.67 9.70 10.04
N ASP A 16 11.50 10.11 9.10
CA ASP A 16 12.78 10.76 9.33
C ASP A 16 12.71 12.27 9.02
N GLU A 17 13.86 12.95 9.09
CA GLU A 17 13.96 14.38 8.82
C GLU A 17 13.71 14.69 7.33
N GLU A 18 14.25 13.86 6.44
CA GLU A 18 14.08 14.00 4.99
C GLU A 18 12.59 13.97 4.61
N LEU A 19 11.84 12.96 5.10
CA LEU A 19 10.42 12.85 4.79
C LEU A 19 9.59 13.99 5.40
N ARG A 20 9.93 14.44 6.61
CA ARG A 20 9.27 15.59 7.24
C ARG A 20 9.48 16.87 6.41
N ALA A 21 10.68 17.07 5.87
CA ALA A 21 10.98 18.23 5.02
C ALA A 21 10.32 18.12 3.64
N ALA A 22 10.25 16.92 3.06
CA ALA A 22 9.64 16.69 1.75
C ALA A 22 8.11 16.79 1.76
N ILE A 23 7.46 16.46 2.88
CA ILE A 23 5.99 16.36 2.99
C ILE A 23 5.43 17.47 3.88
N THR A 24 5.20 18.64 3.28
CA THR A 24 4.71 19.86 3.95
C THR A 24 3.33 20.32 3.47
N GLY A 25 2.74 19.61 2.49
CA GLY A 25 1.45 19.97 1.88
C GLY A 25 0.23 19.55 2.72
N PRO A 26 -0.98 20.06 2.36
CA PRO A 26 -2.20 19.83 3.16
C PRO A 26 -2.85 18.45 2.93
N VAL A 27 -2.40 17.69 1.92
CA VAL A 27 -3.07 16.46 1.48
C VAL A 27 -2.67 15.25 2.31
N THR A 28 -1.41 15.18 2.73
CA THR A 28 -0.88 14.08 3.54
C THR A 28 0.28 14.56 4.37
N THR A 29 0.54 13.87 5.48
CA THR A 29 1.63 14.15 6.41
C THR A 29 2.71 13.08 6.31
N ALA A 30 3.95 13.42 6.68
CA ALA A 30 5.02 12.43 6.81
C ALA A 30 4.64 11.27 7.76
N ALA A 31 3.89 11.56 8.83
CA ALA A 31 3.41 10.56 9.77
C ALA A 31 2.42 9.55 9.15
N GLN A 32 1.53 10.01 8.25
CA GLN A 32 0.61 9.12 7.53
C GLN A 32 1.37 8.20 6.56
N ARG A 33 2.41 8.69 5.90
CA ARG A 33 3.26 7.87 5.02
C ARG A 33 4.02 6.78 5.77
N ASP A 34 4.49 7.09 6.97
CA ASP A 34 5.09 6.08 7.85
C ASP A 34 4.05 5.12 8.45
N SER A 35 2.81 5.57 8.63
CA SER A 35 1.70 4.68 8.94
C SER A 35 1.45 3.66 7.82
N ASP A 36 1.41 4.08 6.55
CA ASP A 36 1.28 3.15 5.41
C ASP A 36 2.38 2.09 5.46
N ARG A 37 3.64 2.50 5.64
CA ARG A 37 4.77 1.57 5.77
C ARG A 37 4.56 0.57 6.91
N ARG A 38 4.21 1.04 8.12
CA ARG A 38 4.01 0.16 9.28
C ARG A 38 2.87 -0.82 9.08
N VAL A 39 1.72 -0.35 8.61
CA VAL A 39 0.53 -1.19 8.41
C VAL A 39 0.83 -2.26 7.36
N PHE A 40 1.34 -1.88 6.18
CA PHE A 40 1.53 -2.84 5.09
C PHE A 40 2.73 -3.77 5.26
N LEU A 41 3.66 -3.48 6.17
CA LEU A 41 4.72 -4.40 6.58
C LEU A 41 4.36 -5.25 7.82
N ALA A 42 3.25 -4.96 8.49
CA ALA A 42 2.82 -5.67 9.68
C ALA A 42 2.49 -7.15 9.35
N PRO A 43 2.94 -8.11 10.17
CA PRO A 43 2.60 -9.52 10.00
C PRO A 43 1.09 -9.77 9.92
N GLU A 44 0.31 -9.02 10.70
CA GLU A 44 -1.14 -9.10 10.80
C GLU A 44 -1.82 -8.71 9.47
N THR A 45 -1.36 -7.64 8.83
CA THR A 45 -1.86 -7.24 7.50
C THR A 45 -1.53 -8.29 6.45
N ARG A 46 -0.31 -8.85 6.49
CA ARG A 46 0.08 -9.93 5.57
C ARG A 46 -0.76 -11.20 5.81
N GLN A 47 -1.13 -11.48 7.05
CA GLN A 47 -2.00 -12.60 7.40
C GLN A 47 -3.43 -12.36 6.92
N LEU A 48 -3.98 -11.17 7.14
CA LEU A 48 -5.31 -10.80 6.71
C LEU A 48 -5.48 -10.93 5.18
N ILE A 49 -4.50 -10.47 4.40
CA ILE A 49 -4.51 -10.60 2.93
C ILE A 49 -4.64 -12.07 2.51
N ARG A 50 -3.94 -12.99 3.20
CA ARG A 50 -4.01 -14.43 2.93
C ARG A 50 -5.35 -15.03 3.34
N GLU A 51 -5.84 -14.70 4.54
CA GLU A 51 -7.11 -15.21 5.07
C GLU A 51 -8.30 -14.80 4.22
N LEU A 52 -8.27 -13.59 3.67
CA LEU A 52 -9.29 -13.08 2.75
C LEU A 52 -9.17 -13.63 1.32
N GLY A 53 -8.16 -14.46 1.04
CA GLY A 53 -7.91 -15.01 -0.29
C GLY A 53 -7.57 -13.94 -1.34
N ILE A 54 -7.04 -12.79 -0.92
CA ILE A 54 -6.67 -11.70 -1.82
C ILE A 54 -5.37 -12.07 -2.53
N GLN A 55 -5.41 -12.13 -3.85
CA GLN A 55 -4.23 -12.32 -4.68
C GLN A 55 -3.59 -10.97 -4.99
N LEU A 56 -2.36 -10.75 -4.52
CA LEU A 56 -1.58 -9.59 -4.93
C LEU A 56 -1.04 -9.83 -6.34
N VAL A 57 -1.33 -8.90 -7.23
CA VAL A 57 -0.94 -8.95 -8.64
C VAL A 57 -0.15 -7.70 -9.00
N GLY A 58 0.85 -7.86 -9.87
CA GLY A 58 1.56 -6.76 -10.50
C GLY A 58 0.91 -6.36 -11.83
N TRP A 59 1.35 -5.24 -12.39
CA TRP A 59 0.86 -4.75 -13.70
C TRP A 59 1.04 -5.77 -14.83
N GLN A 60 2.09 -6.58 -14.79
CA GLN A 60 2.32 -7.61 -15.80
C GLN A 60 1.32 -8.77 -15.74
N ASP A 61 0.82 -9.13 -14.55
CA ASP A 61 -0.17 -10.19 -14.38
C ASP A 61 -1.52 -9.75 -14.96
N VAL A 62 -1.89 -8.48 -14.74
CA VAL A 62 -3.10 -7.88 -15.29
C VAL A 62 -3.05 -7.86 -16.81
N VAL A 63 -1.92 -7.47 -17.41
CA VAL A 63 -1.74 -7.46 -18.87
C VAL A 63 -1.79 -8.89 -19.46
N ARG A 64 -1.22 -9.88 -18.78
CA ARG A 64 -1.21 -11.28 -19.25
C ARG A 64 -2.57 -11.96 -19.12
N GLY A 65 -3.36 -11.61 -18.09
CA GLY A 65 -4.71 -12.14 -17.88
C GLY A 65 -5.78 -11.61 -18.84
N GLN A 66 -5.44 -10.70 -19.75
CA GLN A 66 -6.31 -10.20 -20.82
C GLN A 66 -6.17 -10.97 -22.14
N ARG A 67 -5.31 -11.98 -22.21
CA ARG A 67 -5.18 -12.89 -23.35
C ARG A 67 -5.91 -14.20 -23.08
#